data_AF-A0A5T1AFR9-F1
#
_entry.id   AF-A0A5T1AFR9-F1
#
_cell.length_a   1.000
_cell.length_b   1.000
_cell.length_c   1.000
_cell.angle_alpha   90.00
_cell.angle_beta   90.00
_cell.angle_gamma   90.00
#
_symmetry.space_group_name_H-M   'P 1'
#
loop_
_entity.id
_entity.type
_entity.pdbx_description
1 polymer ?
#
loop_
_entity_poly.entity_id
_entity_poly.type
_entity_poly.pdbx_seq_one_letter_code
_entity_poly.pdbx_strand_id
1 'polypeptide(L)'
;MIKIYVEGKSDKIFLDLLCKNLKIDEFETIPIGGNNLSSSDLKSIKEDISDMRIEKICIIFDADDDYQKTKENLQQQLKNLQNEKIKIFLFPNNKDNKEIEILLTKIAKYPHFITCFKEYSKCLKDKGTILNEKELNKNLIYA
;
A
#
# COMPACT_ATOMS: atom_id res chain seq x y z
N MET A 1 3.91 -8.62 -18.82
CA MET A 1 4.08 -8.72 -17.34
C MET A 1 4.18 -7.36 -16.65
N ILE A 2 3.53 -7.23 -15.48
CA ILE A 2 3.52 -6.03 -14.60
C ILE A 2 4.28 -6.33 -13.31
N LYS A 3 5.16 -5.42 -12.88
CA LYS A 3 5.78 -5.45 -11.55
C LYS A 3 5.09 -4.46 -10.63
N ILE A 4 4.81 -4.85 -9.39
CA ILE A 4 4.13 -4.00 -8.41
C ILE A 4 4.97 -3.97 -7.12
N TYR A 5 5.67 -2.88 -6.87
CA TYR A 5 6.42 -2.66 -5.63
C TYR A 5 5.51 -2.00 -4.60
N VAL A 6 5.43 -2.59 -3.42
CA VAL A 6 4.48 -2.17 -2.37
C VAL A 6 5.17 -1.96 -1.03
N GLU A 7 4.66 -1.03 -0.22
CA GLU A 7 5.23 -0.68 1.09
C GLU A 7 5.36 -1.90 2.02
N GLY A 8 4.27 -2.66 2.20
CA GLY A 8 4.19 -3.75 3.18
C GLY A 8 3.69 -5.08 2.64
N LYS A 9 3.80 -6.11 3.49
CA LYS A 9 3.31 -7.47 3.19
C LYS A 9 1.78 -7.52 3.08
N SER A 10 1.06 -6.72 3.87
CA SER A 10 -0.40 -6.65 3.79
C SER A 10 -0.88 -6.11 2.45
N ASP A 11 -0.23 -5.06 1.94
CA ASP A 11 -0.52 -4.48 0.62
C ASP A 11 -0.28 -5.50 -0.49
N LYS A 12 0.80 -6.28 -0.38
CA LYS A 12 1.09 -7.39 -1.30
C LYS A 12 -0.06 -8.39 -1.33
N ILE A 13 -0.52 -8.84 -0.16
CA ILE A 13 -1.62 -9.81 -0.07
C ILE A 13 -2.91 -9.23 -0.67
N PHE A 14 -3.24 -7.98 -0.34
CA PHE A 14 -4.42 -7.31 -0.87
C PHE A 14 -4.34 -7.20 -2.41
N LEU A 15 -3.24 -6.71 -2.95
CA LEU A 15 -3.07 -6.52 -4.39
C LEU A 15 -3.02 -7.85 -5.15
N ASP A 16 -2.40 -8.89 -4.58
CA ASP A 16 -2.43 -10.24 -5.16
C ASP A 16 -3.87 -10.76 -5.29
N LEU A 17 -4.69 -10.57 -4.25
CA LEU A 17 -6.10 -10.97 -4.27
C LEU A 17 -6.92 -10.11 -5.24
N LEU A 18 -6.67 -8.80 -5.27
CA LEU A 18 -7.36 -7.88 -6.17
C LEU A 18 -7.05 -8.20 -7.63
N CYS A 19 -5.78 -8.37 -7.99
CA CYS A 19 -5.35 -8.73 -9.35
C CYS A 19 -5.97 -10.06 -9.80
N LYS A 20 -5.98 -11.09 -8.93
CA LYS A 20 -6.66 -12.37 -9.21
C LYS A 20 -8.16 -12.18 -9.43
N ASN A 21 -8.82 -11.40 -8.58
CA ASN A 21 -10.26 -11.11 -8.73
C ASN A 21 -10.57 -10.35 -10.03
N LEU A 22 -9.66 -9.47 -10.46
CA LEU A 22 -9.74 -8.73 -11.72
C LEU A 22 -9.25 -9.53 -12.94
N LYS A 23 -8.84 -10.80 -12.76
CA LYS A 23 -8.29 -11.67 -13.80
C LYS A 23 -7.07 -11.07 -14.50
N ILE A 24 -6.19 -10.44 -13.72
CA ILE A 24 -4.87 -9.99 -14.15
C ILE A 24 -3.90 -11.12 -13.79
N ASP A 25 -3.43 -11.85 -14.80
CA ASP A 25 -2.62 -13.07 -14.57
C ASP A 25 -1.11 -12.82 -14.69
N GLU A 26 -0.68 -11.79 -15.43
CA GLU A 26 0.75 -11.49 -15.63
C GLU A 26 1.25 -10.37 -14.72
N PHE A 27 1.35 -10.64 -13.42
CA PHE A 27 1.90 -9.69 -12.47
C PHE A 27 2.76 -10.35 -11.38
N GLU A 28 3.62 -9.56 -10.78
CA GLU A 28 4.36 -9.94 -9.57
C GLU A 28 4.36 -8.76 -8.58
N THR A 29 3.92 -9.01 -7.36
CA THR A 29 3.91 -8.03 -6.28
C THR A 29 5.09 -8.25 -5.33
N ILE A 30 5.86 -7.21 -5.05
CA ILE A 30 7.13 -7.23 -4.31
C ILE A 30 7.03 -6.26 -3.12
N PRO A 31 7.04 -6.76 -1.87
CA PRO A 31 7.04 -5.90 -0.70
C PRO A 31 8.45 -5.37 -0.42
N ILE A 32 8.60 -4.06 -0.23
CA ILE A 32 9.90 -3.44 0.04
C ILE A 32 10.23 -3.35 1.54
N GLY A 33 9.21 -3.36 2.41
CA GLY A 33 9.39 -3.39 3.86
C GLY A 33 9.74 -2.04 4.51
N GLY A 34 9.12 -0.95 4.07
CA GLY A 34 9.25 0.36 4.70
C GLY A 34 8.73 1.52 3.83
N ASN A 35 8.72 2.73 4.39
CA ASN A 35 8.12 3.92 3.76
C ASN A 35 9.04 4.60 2.73
N ASN A 36 10.19 4.01 2.41
CA ASN A 36 11.13 4.50 1.40
C ASN A 36 11.72 3.32 0.61
N LEU A 37 12.09 3.58 -0.64
CA LEU A 37 12.82 2.66 -1.50
C LEU A 37 14.28 2.58 -1.05
N SER A 38 14.73 1.39 -0.68
CA SER A 38 16.13 1.14 -0.36
C SER A 38 17.01 1.13 -1.62
N SER A 39 18.33 1.19 -1.44
CA SER A 39 19.28 1.06 -2.56
C SER A 39 19.11 -0.27 -3.32
N SER A 40 18.75 -1.36 -2.62
CA SER A 40 18.43 -2.64 -3.24
C SER A 40 17.14 -2.62 -4.05
N ASP A 41 16.12 -1.91 -3.57
CA ASP A 41 14.85 -1.77 -4.32
C ASP A 41 15.09 -0.98 -5.60
N LEU A 42 15.81 0.15 -5.51
CA LEU A 42 16.17 0.96 -6.67
C LEU A 42 17.01 0.18 -7.69
N LYS A 43 17.91 -0.69 -7.23
CA LYS A 43 18.67 -1.59 -8.11
C LYS A 43 17.75 -2.59 -8.82
N SER A 44 16.84 -3.22 -8.08
CA SER A 44 15.88 -4.20 -8.64
C SER A 44 14.96 -3.53 -9.66
N ILE A 45 14.43 -2.34 -9.35
CA ILE A 45 13.61 -1.55 -10.27
C ILE A 45 14.41 -1.23 -11.54
N LYS A 46 15.70 -0.87 -11.43
CA LYS A 46 16.55 -0.59 -12.59
C LYS A 46 16.76 -1.82 -13.48
N GLU A 47 16.91 -3.00 -12.88
CA GLU A 47 16.99 -4.27 -13.61
C GLU A 47 15.66 -4.55 -14.33
N ASP A 48 14.54 -4.37 -13.64
CA ASP A 48 13.19 -4.56 -14.21
C ASP A 48 12.87 -3.58 -15.35
N ILE A 49 13.38 -2.34 -15.31
CA ILE A 49 13.24 -1.38 -16.41
C ILE A 49 13.87 -1.95 -17.70
N SER A 50 15.03 -2.59 -17.55
CA SER A 50 15.84 -3.10 -18.66
C SER A 50 15.29 -4.39 -19.26
N ASP A 51 14.40 -5.09 -18.55
CA ASP A 51 13.73 -6.28 -19.05
C ASP A 51 12.59 -5.90 -20.02
N MET A 52 12.70 -6.35 -21.27
CA MET A 52 11.71 -6.08 -22.32
C MET A 52 10.36 -6.79 -22.08
N ARG A 53 10.32 -7.82 -21.24
CA ARG A 53 9.09 -8.56 -20.90
C ARG A 53 8.22 -7.81 -19.88
N ILE A 54 8.83 -6.84 -19.19
CA ILE A 54 8.16 -5.98 -18.20
C ILE A 54 7.63 -4.75 -18.91
N GLU A 55 6.30 -4.65 -18.96
CA GLU A 55 5.60 -3.56 -19.64
C GLU A 55 5.40 -2.36 -18.71
N LYS A 56 5.15 -2.62 -17.43
CA LYS A 56 4.85 -1.60 -16.43
C LYS A 56 5.45 -1.96 -15.07
N ILE A 57 5.90 -0.94 -14.37
CA ILE A 57 6.37 -1.01 -13.00
C ILE A 57 5.53 -0.04 -12.17
N CYS A 58 4.68 -0.59 -11.31
CA CYS A 58 3.83 0.18 -10.40
C CYS A 58 4.53 0.30 -9.04
N ILE A 59 4.68 1.51 -8.53
CA ILE A 59 5.17 1.82 -7.19
C ILE A 59 3.96 2.27 -6.37
N ILE A 60 3.55 1.47 -5.38
CA ILE A 60 2.31 1.66 -4.63
C ILE A 60 2.59 1.75 -3.13
N PHE A 61 2.22 2.88 -2.53
CA PHE A 61 2.44 3.18 -1.10
C PHE A 61 1.18 3.80 -0.50
N ASP A 62 1.07 3.87 0.81
CA ASP A 62 0.06 4.71 1.45
C ASP A 62 0.36 6.20 1.24
N ALA A 63 -0.67 7.03 1.18
CA ALA A 63 -0.47 8.49 1.20
C ALA A 63 -0.05 9.00 2.59
N ASP A 64 -0.25 8.20 3.64
CA ASP A 64 -0.11 8.59 5.04
C ASP A 64 -0.91 9.91 5.31
N ASP A 65 -0.33 10.86 6.04
CA ASP A 65 -0.98 12.12 6.41
C ASP A 65 -0.96 13.18 5.30
N ASP A 66 -0.07 13.05 4.32
CA ASP A 66 0.14 14.05 3.26
C ASP A 66 0.50 13.37 1.93
N TYR A 67 -0.52 13.23 1.07
CA TYR A 67 -0.38 12.68 -0.27
C TYR A 67 0.72 13.36 -1.10
N GLN A 68 0.79 14.69 -1.06
CA GLN A 68 1.68 15.45 -1.93
C GLN A 68 3.13 15.25 -1.50
N LYS A 69 3.38 15.33 -0.19
CA LYS A 69 4.71 15.08 0.39
C LYS A 69 5.20 13.66 0.10
N THR A 70 4.35 12.65 0.28
CA THR A 70 4.72 11.25 0.02
C THR A 70 5.02 11.03 -1.46
N LYS A 71 4.21 11.60 -2.35
CA LYS A 71 4.42 11.52 -3.79
C LYS A 71 5.73 12.18 -4.23
N GLU A 72 6.00 13.39 -3.74
CA GLU A 72 7.23 14.12 -4.03
C GLU A 72 8.47 13.36 -3.53
N ASN A 73 8.38 12.77 -2.34
CA ASN A 73 9.45 11.93 -1.78
C ASN A 73 9.76 10.73 -2.69
N LEU A 74 8.75 9.98 -3.12
CA LEU A 74 8.94 8.85 -4.04
C LEU A 74 9.48 9.30 -5.41
N GLN A 75 8.96 10.40 -5.95
CA GLN A 75 9.47 10.97 -7.20
C GLN A 75 10.94 11.37 -7.09
N GLN A 76 11.35 11.96 -5.96
CA GLN A 76 12.73 12.33 -5.71
C GLN A 76 13.64 11.11 -5.59
N GLN A 77 13.18 10.03 -4.93
CA GLN A 77 13.93 8.76 -4.85
C GLN A 77 14.09 8.10 -6.23
N LEU A 78 13.06 8.17 -7.08
CA LEU A 78 13.05 7.58 -8.43
C LEU A 78 13.66 8.49 -9.50
N LYS A 79 14.10 9.71 -9.15
CA LYS A 79 14.55 10.74 -10.10
C LYS A 79 15.66 10.26 -11.03
N ASN A 80 16.56 9.39 -10.55
CA ASN A 80 17.68 8.87 -11.35
C ASN A 80 17.30 7.71 -12.27
N LEU A 81 16.09 7.16 -12.12
CA LEU A 81 15.58 6.04 -12.93
C LEU A 81 14.61 6.49 -14.03
N GLN A 82 14.15 7.75 -14.00
CA GLN A 82 13.17 8.37 -14.91
C GLN A 82 12.87 7.54 -16.17
N ASN A 83 11.85 6.70 -16.09
CA ASN A 83 11.45 5.80 -17.16
C ASN A 83 9.92 5.76 -17.28
N GLU A 84 9.41 5.71 -18.50
CA GLU A 84 7.99 5.73 -18.80
C GLU A 84 7.21 4.51 -18.28
N LYS A 85 7.90 3.38 -18.08
CA LYS A 85 7.35 2.15 -17.48
C LYS A 85 6.93 2.37 -16.02
N ILE A 86 7.56 3.30 -15.31
CA ILE A 86 7.31 3.56 -13.90
C ILE A 86 6.01 4.37 -13.75
N LYS A 87 5.11 3.89 -12.88
CA LYS A 87 3.89 4.58 -12.46
C LYS A 87 3.82 4.59 -10.93
N ILE A 88 3.56 5.75 -10.35
CA ILE A 88 3.36 5.91 -8.91
C ILE A 88 1.85 6.01 -8.65
N PHE A 89 1.37 5.25 -7.68
CA PHE A 89 0.00 5.32 -7.17
C PHE A 89 0.05 5.34 -5.66
N LEU A 90 -0.66 6.26 -5.01
CA LEU A 90 -0.77 6.24 -3.55
C LEU A 90 -2.16 5.78 -3.12
N PHE A 91 -2.24 4.87 -2.17
CA PHE A 91 -3.50 4.56 -1.52
C PHE A 91 -4.03 5.79 -0.75
N PRO A 92 -5.36 5.88 -0.57
CA PRO A 92 -6.37 4.90 -0.98
C PRO A 92 -6.80 5.03 -2.45
N ASN A 93 -6.64 6.20 -3.08
CA ASN A 93 -7.24 6.50 -4.39
C ASN A 93 -6.41 7.48 -5.25
N ASN A 94 -5.13 7.62 -4.95
CA ASN A 94 -4.18 8.52 -5.60
C ASN A 94 -4.58 10.01 -5.52
N LYS A 95 -5.24 10.40 -4.43
CA LYS A 95 -5.72 11.77 -4.21
C LYS A 95 -5.84 12.13 -2.74
N ASP A 96 -6.56 11.31 -1.98
CA ASP A 96 -6.84 11.59 -0.58
C ASP A 96 -5.64 11.21 0.29
N ASN A 97 -5.48 11.93 1.39
CA ASN A 97 -4.62 11.47 2.48
C ASN A 97 -5.29 10.24 3.11
N LYS A 98 -4.49 9.41 3.78
CA LYS A 98 -4.80 8.16 4.52
C LYS A 98 -4.30 6.89 3.84
N GLU A 99 -4.52 5.80 4.56
CA GLU A 99 -4.13 4.44 4.24
C GLU A 99 -5.31 3.67 3.60
N ILE A 100 -5.00 2.53 3.00
CA ILE A 100 -6.00 1.68 2.35
C ILE A 100 -7.07 1.14 3.30
N GLU A 101 -6.76 0.90 4.57
CA GLU A 101 -7.66 0.33 5.58
C GLU A 101 -8.91 1.19 5.75
N ILE A 102 -8.77 2.51 5.61
CA ILE A 102 -9.89 3.46 5.67
C ILE A 102 -10.87 3.23 4.53
N LEU A 103 -10.39 2.86 3.33
CA LEU A 103 -11.26 2.49 2.22
C LEU A 103 -11.92 1.13 2.48
N LEU A 104 -11.15 0.14 2.96
CA LEU A 104 -11.64 -1.21 3.20
C LEU A 104 -12.78 -1.24 4.24
N THR A 105 -12.68 -0.43 5.30
CA THR A 105 -13.78 -0.30 6.28
C THR A 105 -15.08 0.26 5.68
N LYS A 106 -14.99 1.14 4.67
CA LYS A 106 -16.17 1.75 4.02
C LYS A 106 -16.89 0.79 3.07
N ILE A 107 -16.15 -0.15 2.48
CA ILE A 107 -16.69 -1.14 1.52
C ILE A 107 -16.92 -2.51 2.17
N ALA A 108 -16.72 -2.63 3.48
CA ALA A 108 -16.91 -3.87 4.20
C ALA A 108 -18.35 -4.40 4.03
N LYS A 109 -18.48 -5.66 3.61
CA LYS A 109 -19.78 -6.32 3.40
C LYS A 109 -20.64 -6.35 4.66
N TYR A 110 -20.00 -6.42 5.82
CA TYR A 110 -20.63 -6.54 7.13
C TYR A 110 -20.14 -5.42 8.06
N PRO A 111 -20.64 -4.17 7.90
CA PRO A 111 -20.14 -3.02 8.63
C PRO A 111 -20.38 -3.10 10.16
N HIS A 112 -21.30 -3.94 10.62
CA HIS A 112 -21.55 -4.14 12.05
C HIS A 112 -20.34 -4.73 12.79
N PHE A 113 -19.53 -5.59 12.15
CA PHE A 113 -18.29 -6.09 12.77
C PHE A 113 -17.27 -4.97 13.00
N ILE A 114 -17.23 -3.98 12.10
CA ILE A 114 -16.41 -2.78 12.27
C ILE A 114 -16.84 -2.02 13.53
N THR A 115 -18.15 -1.91 13.76
CA THR A 115 -18.70 -1.30 14.98
C THR A 115 -18.30 -2.09 16.23
N CYS A 116 -18.45 -3.42 16.22
CA CYS A 116 -18.06 -4.28 17.35
C CYS A 116 -16.57 -4.12 17.69
N PHE A 117 -15.68 -4.08 16.69
CA PHE A 117 -14.26 -3.86 16.93
C PHE A 117 -13.96 -2.47 17.49
N LYS A 118 -14.67 -1.43 17.03
CA LYS A 118 -14.54 -0.08 17.58
C LYS A 118 -14.98 0.00 19.04
N GLU A 119 -16.06 -0.68 19.41
CA GLU A 119 -16.52 -0.77 20.80
C GLU A 119 -15.52 -1.53 21.69
N TYR A 120 -14.96 -2.63 21.18
CA TYR A 120 -13.87 -3.35 21.85
C TYR A 120 -12.64 -2.44 22.07
N SER A 121 -12.22 -1.74 21.02
CA SER A 121 -11.10 -0.79 21.08
C SER A 121 -11.35 0.34 22.08
N LYS A 122 -12.60 0.84 22.13
CA LYS A 122 -13.02 1.84 23.12
C LYS A 122 -12.92 1.28 24.54
N CYS A 123 -13.42 0.06 24.79
CA CYS A 123 -13.32 -0.60 26.08
C CYS A 123 -11.86 -0.71 26.56
N LEU A 124 -10.93 -1.08 25.67
CA LEU A 124 -9.49 -1.11 25.98
C LEU A 124 -8.94 0.27 26.38
N LYS A 125 -9.30 1.33 25.63
CA LYS A 125 -8.91 2.72 25.96
C LYS A 125 -9.46 3.15 27.32
N ASP A 126 -10.73 2.84 27.59
CA ASP A 126 -11.39 3.16 28.87
C ASP A 126 -10.73 2.42 30.06
N LYS A 127 -10.08 1.27 29.80
CA LYS A 127 -9.27 0.51 30.77
C LYS A 127 -7.80 0.95 30.84
N GLY A 128 -7.42 2.01 30.13
CA GLY A 128 -6.08 2.60 30.19
C GLY A 128 -5.05 1.98 29.23
N THR A 129 -5.48 1.16 28.26
CA THR A 129 -4.57 0.67 27.21
C THR A 129 -4.27 1.79 26.20
N ILE A 130 -2.98 2.06 25.99
CA ILE A 130 -2.52 2.97 24.94
C ILE A 130 -2.54 2.18 23.62
N LEU A 131 -3.34 2.65 22.67
CA LEU A 131 -3.49 2.01 21.36
C LEU A 131 -3.10 3.01 20.26
N ASN A 132 -2.17 2.62 19.41
CA ASN A 132 -1.80 3.38 18.22
C ASN A 132 -2.93 3.28 17.17
N GLU A 133 -3.36 4.40 16.61
CA GLU A 133 -4.44 4.45 15.62
C GLU A 133 -4.08 3.71 14.32
N LYS A 134 -2.83 3.80 13.86
CA LYS A 134 -2.32 3.06 12.69
C LYS A 134 -2.35 1.56 12.92
N GLU A 135 -1.91 1.10 14.10
CA GLU A 135 -1.96 -0.33 14.46
C GLU A 135 -3.40 -0.83 14.60
N LEU A 136 -4.30 -0.02 15.17
CA LEU A 136 -5.73 -0.35 15.26
C LEU A 136 -6.37 -0.50 13.90
N ASN A 137 -6.10 0.40 12.96
CA ASN A 137 -6.63 0.33 11.59
C ASN A 137 -6.17 -0.94 10.88
N LYS A 138 -4.89 -1.31 11.04
CA LYS A 138 -4.35 -2.56 10.48
C LYS A 138 -4.99 -3.79 11.12
N ASN A 139 -5.11 -3.83 12.44
CA ASN A 139 -5.73 -4.96 13.14
C ASN A 139 -7.21 -5.11 12.83
N LEU A 140 -7.93 -4.02 12.58
CA LEU A 140 -9.34 -4.05 12.18
C LEU A 140 -9.56 -4.80 10.86
N ILE A 141 -8.57 -4.80 9.97
CA ILE A 141 -8.67 -5.39 8.63
C ILE A 141 -7.95 -6.74 8.53
N TYR A 142 -6.80 -6.90 9.17
CA TYR A 142 -5.91 -8.04 8.94
C TYR A 142 -5.79 -9.04 10.11
N ALA A 143 -6.30 -8.73 11.30
CA ALA A 143 -6.32 -9.65 12.43
C ALA A 143 -7.54 -10.57 12.40
#